data_AF-A0A7X4CE39-F1
#
_entry.id   AF-A0A7X4CE39-F1
#
_cell.length_a   1.000
_cell.length_b   1.000
_cell.length_c   1.000
_cell.angle_alpha   90.00
_cell.angle_beta   90.00
_cell.angle_gamma   90.00
#
_symmetry.space_group_name_H-M   'P 1'
#
loop_
_entity.id
_entity.type
_entity.pdbx_description
1 polymer ?
#
loop_
_entity_poly.entity_id
_entity_poly.type
_entity_poly.pdbx_seq_one_letter_code
_entity_poly.pdbx_strand_id
1 'polypeptide(L)'
;MPLDDFQKEILELIHNNRATSSPFAGGSAIQYHGMRLSDDQDIFITGDPEPVMRIDKQALVDAGLIVQETKTYTGFRECRVIRPGISTTLLQWTQALNLEYFAPVPDPDFGQRLHFVDLAVNKTLAAGQTCHAFVAHGMCRRFKITRFWPTRTC
;
A
#
# COMPACT_ATOMS: atom_id res chain seq x y z
N MET A 1 -8.79 8.89 11.87
CA MET A 1 -8.99 8.54 10.45
C MET A 1 -7.83 7.67 10.03
N PRO A 2 -8.04 6.66 9.19
CA PRO A 2 -7.07 5.57 8.95
C PRO A 2 -5.89 5.96 8.06
N LEU A 3 -5.81 7.24 7.64
CA LEU A 3 -4.64 7.91 7.09
C LEU A 3 -4.27 9.07 8.02
N ASP A 4 -2.97 9.24 8.29
CA ASP A 4 -2.45 10.43 8.97
C ASP A 4 -2.39 11.65 8.03
N ASP A 5 -2.15 12.84 8.59
CA ASP A 5 -2.16 14.09 7.81
C ASP A 5 -1.03 14.14 6.76
N PHE A 6 0.10 13.47 7.02
CA PHE A 6 1.20 13.41 6.06
C PHE A 6 0.91 12.44 4.91
N GLN A 7 0.26 11.31 5.21
CA GLN A 7 -0.20 10.39 4.20
C GLN A 7 -1.22 11.08 3.29
N LYS A 8 -2.19 11.81 3.85
CA LYS A 8 -3.16 12.58 3.04
C LYS A 8 -2.49 13.58 2.13
N GLU A 9 -1.53 14.36 2.64
CA GLU A 9 -0.76 15.28 1.83
C GLU A 9 -0.04 14.57 0.67
N ILE A 10 0.58 13.43 0.95
CA ILE A 10 1.23 12.63 -0.10
C ILE A 10 0.23 12.16 -1.14
N LEU A 11 -0.93 11.65 -0.72
CA LEU A 11 -2.01 11.27 -1.61
C LEU A 11 -2.43 12.46 -2.48
N GLU A 12 -2.65 13.64 -1.89
CA GLU A 12 -3.00 14.87 -2.61
C GLU A 12 -1.95 15.27 -3.67
N LEU A 13 -0.66 15.06 -3.39
CA LEU A 13 0.40 15.38 -4.35
C LEU A 13 0.42 14.43 -5.56
N ILE A 14 0.00 13.17 -5.39
CA ILE A 14 0.09 12.15 -6.45
C ILE A 14 -1.27 11.66 -6.98
N HIS A 15 -2.39 12.18 -6.44
CA HIS A 15 -3.74 11.74 -6.83
C HIS A 15 -4.04 12.02 -8.29
N ASN A 16 -3.55 13.15 -8.84
CA ASN A 16 -3.76 13.53 -10.24
C ASN A 16 -2.95 12.67 -11.23
N ASN A 17 -1.96 11.94 -10.75
CA ASN A 17 -1.17 11.02 -11.58
C ASN A 17 -1.87 9.66 -11.75
N ARG A 18 -3.01 9.45 -11.09
CA ARG A 18 -3.70 8.15 -11.05
C ARG A 18 -4.56 7.96 -12.30
N ALA A 19 -4.48 6.76 -12.84
CA ALA A 19 -5.31 6.26 -13.93
C ALA A 19 -5.85 4.88 -13.54
N THR A 20 -6.75 4.32 -14.37
CA THR A 20 -7.23 2.95 -14.17
C THR A 20 -6.11 1.92 -14.28
N SER A 21 -4.98 2.25 -14.91
CA SER A 21 -3.77 1.42 -14.96
C SER A 21 -2.87 1.58 -13.73
N SER A 22 -3.20 2.48 -12.79
CA SER A 22 -2.36 2.80 -11.65
C SER A 22 -3.10 3.03 -10.32
N PRO A 23 -4.12 2.21 -9.97
CA PRO A 23 -4.96 2.45 -8.79
C PRO A 23 -4.22 2.18 -7.47
N PHE A 24 -4.66 2.86 -6.43
CA PHE A 24 -4.31 2.51 -5.04
C PHE A 24 -4.95 1.18 -4.62
N ALA A 25 -4.20 0.43 -3.83
CA ALA A 25 -4.55 -0.89 -3.32
C ALA A 25 -4.29 -0.95 -1.81
N GLY A 26 -4.20 -2.16 -1.26
CA GLY A 26 -3.56 -2.34 0.03
C GLY A 26 -4.39 -2.03 1.27
N GLY A 27 -3.68 -1.84 2.38
CA GLY A 27 -4.26 -1.64 3.70
C GLY A 27 -4.96 -0.30 3.85
N SER A 28 -4.38 0.76 3.29
CA SER A 28 -4.94 2.11 3.32
C SER A 28 -6.26 2.23 2.57
N ALA A 29 -6.36 1.63 1.38
CA ALA A 29 -7.58 1.67 0.58
C ALA A 29 -8.72 0.83 1.18
N ILE A 30 -8.44 -0.38 1.69
CA ILE A 30 -9.51 -1.22 2.29
C ILE A 30 -9.98 -0.68 3.64
N GLN A 31 -9.07 -0.09 4.41
CA GLN A 31 -9.34 0.37 5.76
C GLN A 31 -9.74 1.84 5.80
N TYR A 32 -10.05 2.47 4.66
CA TYR A 32 -10.33 3.90 4.56
C TYR A 32 -11.45 4.41 5.51
N HIS A 33 -12.38 3.54 5.92
CA HIS A 33 -13.40 3.85 6.95
C HIS A 33 -13.25 3.04 8.25
N GLY A 34 -12.14 2.33 8.41
CA GLY A 34 -11.87 1.48 9.56
C GLY A 34 -10.99 2.14 10.63
N MET A 35 -10.67 1.37 11.67
CA MET A 35 -9.96 1.86 12.85
C MET A 35 -8.43 1.69 12.82
N ARG A 36 -7.87 1.11 11.75
CA ARG A 36 -6.44 0.75 11.68
C ARG A 36 -5.72 1.64 10.67
N LEU A 37 -4.61 2.23 11.09
CA LEU A 37 -3.66 2.95 10.24
C LEU A 37 -2.83 1.93 9.43
N SER A 38 -2.60 2.20 8.14
CA SER A 38 -1.59 1.48 7.34
C SER A 38 -0.30 2.29 7.35
N ASP A 39 0.84 1.62 7.50
CA ASP A 39 2.16 2.29 7.49
C ASP A 39 2.69 2.52 6.06
N ASP A 40 2.03 1.91 5.08
CA ASP A 40 2.39 1.80 3.68
C ASP A 40 1.22 2.19 2.76
N GLN A 41 1.56 2.73 1.58
CA GLN A 41 0.62 2.98 0.50
C GLN A 41 1.00 2.13 -0.71
N ASP A 42 0.08 1.26 -1.11
CA ASP A 42 0.24 0.34 -2.22
C ASP A 42 -0.39 0.91 -3.49
N ILE A 43 0.35 0.94 -4.59
CA ILE A 43 -0.12 1.35 -5.92
C ILE A 43 0.14 0.19 -6.89
N PHE A 44 -0.91 -0.30 -7.52
CA PHE A 44 -0.81 -1.38 -8.51
C PHE A 44 -0.68 -0.79 -9.91
N ILE A 45 0.28 -1.28 -10.70
CA ILE A 45 0.61 -0.75 -12.02
C ILE A 45 0.40 -1.83 -13.09
N THR A 46 -0.40 -1.54 -14.12
CA THR A 46 -0.42 -2.36 -15.33
C THR A 46 0.87 -2.13 -16.12
N GLY A 47 1.82 -3.06 -16.03
CA GLY A 47 3.11 -2.99 -16.74
C GLY A 47 4.28 -2.60 -15.83
N ASP A 48 5.28 -1.91 -16.38
CA ASP A 48 6.47 -1.50 -15.63
C ASP A 48 6.12 -0.38 -14.62
N PRO A 49 6.41 -0.53 -13.32
CA PRO A 49 6.19 0.52 -12.32
C PRO A 49 7.16 1.71 -12.41
N GLU A 50 8.32 1.57 -13.07
CA GLU A 50 9.35 2.62 -13.11
C GLU A 50 8.84 3.98 -13.61
N PRO A 51 8.10 4.10 -14.74
CA PRO A 51 7.70 5.39 -15.26
C PRO A 51 6.72 6.11 -14.33
N VAL A 52 5.78 5.36 -13.74
CA VAL A 52 4.79 5.92 -12.81
C VAL A 52 5.45 6.36 -11.52
N MET A 53 6.34 5.53 -10.96
CA MET A 53 7.13 5.88 -9.79
C MET A 53 7.94 7.17 -10.02
N ARG A 54 8.56 7.35 -11.19
CA ARG A 54 9.32 8.56 -11.51
C ARG A 54 8.47 9.82 -11.53
N ILE A 55 7.26 9.74 -12.10
CA ILE A 55 6.32 10.88 -12.14
C ILE A 55 5.91 11.26 -10.71
N ASP A 56 5.53 10.27 -9.90
CA ASP A 56 5.15 10.49 -8.50
C ASP A 56 6.31 11.03 -7.67
N LYS A 57 7.51 10.46 -7.84
CA LYS A 57 8.74 10.92 -7.20
C LYS A 57 9.02 12.39 -7.53
N GLN A 58 8.87 12.78 -8.79
CA GLN A 58 9.10 14.17 -9.20
C GLN A 58 8.11 15.11 -8.52
N ALA A 59 6.82 14.78 -8.51
CA ALA A 59 5.79 15.59 -7.85
C ALA A 59 6.07 15.78 -6.34
N LEU A 60 6.52 14.72 -5.67
CA LEU A 60 6.87 14.76 -4.24
C LEU A 60 8.14 15.60 -3.98
N VAL A 61 9.16 15.50 -4.84
CA VAL A 61 10.38 16.30 -4.74
C VAL A 61 10.08 17.78 -4.99
N ASP A 62 9.24 18.10 -5.97
CA ASP A 62 8.81 19.47 -6.28
C ASP A 62 8.03 20.11 -5.13
N ALA A 63 7.33 19.30 -4.33
CA ALA A 63 6.68 19.71 -3.08
C ALA A 63 7.64 19.88 -1.89
N GLY A 64 8.95 19.68 -2.09
CA GLY A 64 9.98 19.82 -1.06
C GLY A 64 10.15 18.62 -0.14
N LEU A 65 9.60 17.45 -0.52
CA LEU A 65 9.77 16.21 0.23
C LEU A 65 11.06 15.49 -0.19
N ILE A 66 11.66 14.74 0.73
CA ILE A 66 12.79 13.87 0.42
C ILE A 66 12.23 12.50 0.04
N VAL A 67 12.58 12.02 -1.16
CA VAL A 67 12.19 10.69 -1.65
C VAL A 67 13.43 9.82 -1.81
N GLN A 68 13.51 8.74 -1.04
CA GLN A 68 14.60 7.77 -1.08
C GLN A 68 14.10 6.44 -1.64
N GLU A 69 14.66 5.97 -2.74
CA GLU A 69 14.40 4.61 -3.22
C GLU A 69 15.03 3.60 -2.24
N THR A 70 14.20 2.71 -1.70
CA THR A 70 14.64 1.72 -0.69
C THR A 70 14.75 0.32 -1.24
N LYS A 71 13.86 -0.07 -2.17
CA LYS A 71 13.89 -1.38 -2.82
C LYS A 71 13.50 -1.28 -4.27
N THR A 72 14.23 -2.03 -5.10
CA THR A 72 14.04 -2.06 -6.56
C THR A 72 14.20 -3.50 -7.04
N TYR A 73 13.11 -4.07 -7.56
CA TYR A 73 13.09 -5.40 -8.17
C TYR A 73 12.31 -5.36 -9.48
N THR A 74 12.44 -6.39 -10.33
CA THR A 74 11.58 -6.49 -11.52
C THR A 74 10.10 -6.48 -11.10
N GLY A 75 9.33 -5.53 -11.63
CA GLY A 75 7.91 -5.36 -11.28
C GLY A 75 7.64 -4.76 -9.90
N PHE A 76 8.64 -4.24 -9.17
CA PHE A 76 8.43 -3.61 -7.87
C PHE A 76 9.36 -2.44 -7.62
N ARG A 77 8.81 -1.35 -7.08
CA ARG A 77 9.56 -0.18 -6.58
C ARG A 77 9.03 0.21 -5.21
N GLU A 78 9.94 0.55 -4.30
CA GLU A 78 9.61 1.10 -3.00
C GLU A 78 10.41 2.37 -2.77
N CYS A 79 9.71 3.43 -2.37
CA CYS A 79 10.33 4.66 -1.90
C CYS A 79 9.89 4.96 -0.47
N ARG A 80 10.84 5.45 0.33
CA ARG A 80 10.57 6.13 1.58
C ARG A 80 10.45 7.62 1.31
N VAL A 81 9.29 8.17 1.62
CA VAL A 81 9.03 9.61 1.56
C VAL A 81 9.21 10.19 2.96
N ILE A 82 9.94 11.29 3.07
CA ILE A 82 10.36 11.88 4.34
C ILE A 82 10.06 13.37 4.32
N ARG A 83 9.34 13.82 5.35
CA ARG A 83 9.25 15.22 5.74
C ARG A 83 10.23 15.45 6.89
N PRO A 84 11.33 16.20 6.69
CA PRO A 84 12.37 16.37 7.71
C PRO A 84 11.79 16.82 9.05
N GLY A 85 12.09 16.06 10.10
CA GLY A 85 11.67 16.38 11.48
C GLY A 85 10.19 16.14 11.80
N ILE A 86 9.39 15.59 10.89
CA ILE A 86 7.94 15.41 11.10
C ILE A 86 7.54 13.95 10.96
N SER A 87 7.66 13.37 9.77
CA SER A 87 7.07 12.06 9.47
C SER A 87 7.74 11.37 8.29
N THR A 88 7.47 10.07 8.16
CA THR A 88 7.90 9.26 7.02
C THR A 88 6.78 8.28 6.66
N THR A 89 6.64 7.99 5.38
CA THR A 89 5.75 6.93 4.88
C THR A 89 6.46 6.13 3.79
N LEU A 90 5.98 4.92 3.55
CA LEU A 90 6.40 4.10 2.42
C LEU A 90 5.38 4.20 1.29
N LEU A 91 5.89 4.38 0.07
CA LEU A 91 5.15 4.23 -1.17
C LEU A 91 5.68 3.01 -1.92
N GLN A 92 4.77 2.15 -2.37
CA GLN A 92 5.10 0.94 -3.10
C GLN A 92 4.35 0.90 -4.43
N TRP A 93 5.10 0.77 -5.53
CA TRP A 93 4.54 0.54 -6.86
C TRP A 93 4.80 -0.90 -7.25
N THR A 94 3.74 -1.66 -7.38
CA THR A 94 3.79 -3.10 -7.68
C THR A 94 3.14 -3.35 -9.03
N GLN A 95 3.83 -4.07 -9.91
CA GLN A 95 3.26 -4.55 -11.16
C GLN A 95 2.08 -5.47 -10.85
N ALA A 96 0.90 -5.10 -11.35
CA ALA A 96 -0.32 -5.86 -11.22
C ALA A 96 -0.20 -7.19 -11.99
N LEU A 97 -0.75 -8.25 -11.41
CA LEU A 97 -0.86 -9.55 -12.07
C LEU A 97 -2.04 -9.63 -13.05
N ASN A 98 -2.79 -8.52 -13.22
CA ASN A 98 -4.03 -8.46 -13.99
C ASN A 98 -5.08 -9.48 -13.51
N LEU A 99 -5.17 -9.67 -12.19
CA LEU A 99 -6.12 -10.58 -11.54
C LEU A 99 -7.33 -9.83 -10.95
N GLU A 100 -7.47 -8.54 -11.24
CA GLU A 100 -8.60 -7.74 -10.82
C GLU A 100 -9.88 -8.25 -11.48
N TYR A 101 -10.91 -8.50 -10.67
CA TYR A 101 -12.22 -8.94 -11.16
C TYR A 101 -13.07 -7.76 -11.63
N PHE A 102 -12.84 -6.57 -11.06
CA PHE A 102 -13.58 -5.36 -11.37
C PHE A 102 -12.65 -4.24 -11.83
N ALA A 103 -13.20 -3.33 -12.64
CA ALA A 103 -12.49 -2.12 -13.00
C ALA A 103 -12.20 -1.26 -11.74
N PRO A 104 -11.03 -0.60 -11.66
CA PRO A 104 -10.76 0.38 -10.62
C PRO A 104 -11.81 1.50 -10.61
N VAL A 105 -12.06 2.04 -9.42
CA VAL A 105 -13.07 3.05 -9.19
C VAL A 105 -12.42 4.41 -8.88
N PRO A 106 -12.96 5.51 -9.42
CA PRO A 106 -12.54 6.85 -9.02
C PRO A 106 -12.78 7.07 -7.54
N ASP A 107 -11.87 7.81 -6.91
CA ASP A 107 -11.94 8.13 -5.48
C ASP A 107 -11.43 9.56 -5.24
N PRO A 108 -12.12 10.37 -4.42
CA PRO A 108 -11.72 11.77 -4.18
C PRO A 108 -10.34 11.91 -3.54
N ASP A 109 -9.95 10.99 -2.65
CA ASP A 109 -8.70 11.09 -1.90
C ASP A 109 -7.58 10.33 -2.61
N PHE A 110 -7.90 9.16 -3.16
CA PHE A 110 -6.92 8.31 -3.84
C PHE A 110 -6.79 8.60 -5.34
N GLY A 111 -7.67 9.39 -5.96
CA GLY A 111 -7.77 9.57 -7.41
C GLY A 111 -8.36 8.34 -8.11
N GLN A 112 -7.71 7.18 -7.99
CA GLN A 112 -8.20 5.87 -8.43
C GLN A 112 -7.84 4.82 -7.39
N ARG A 113 -8.77 3.91 -7.08
CA ARG A 113 -8.51 2.78 -6.19
C ARG A 113 -9.08 1.47 -6.74
N LEU A 114 -8.56 0.35 -6.26
CA LEU A 114 -9.16 -0.94 -6.54
C LEU A 114 -10.60 -1.01 -6.02
N HIS A 115 -11.42 -1.77 -6.72
CA HIS A 115 -12.76 -2.09 -6.27
C HIS A 115 -12.69 -2.81 -4.91
N PHE A 116 -13.71 -2.61 -4.07
CA PHE A 116 -13.71 -3.13 -2.71
C PHE A 116 -13.54 -4.66 -2.64
N VAL A 117 -14.15 -5.37 -3.59
CA VAL A 117 -14.03 -6.84 -3.68
C VAL A 117 -12.58 -7.25 -3.97
N ASP A 118 -11.89 -6.57 -4.89
CA ASP A 118 -10.49 -6.86 -5.21
C ASP A 118 -9.56 -6.55 -4.04
N LEU A 119 -9.82 -5.46 -3.31
CA LEU A 119 -9.12 -5.15 -2.05
C LEU A 119 -9.27 -6.28 -1.02
N ALA A 120 -10.49 -6.79 -0.84
CA ALA A 120 -10.78 -7.87 0.09
C ALA A 120 -10.11 -9.19 -0.32
N VAL A 121 -10.14 -9.55 -1.61
CA VAL A 121 -9.45 -10.73 -2.15
C VAL A 121 -7.94 -10.61 -1.96
N ASN A 122 -7.35 -9.46 -2.26
CA ASN A 122 -5.91 -9.25 -2.06
C ASN A 122 -5.51 -9.42 -0.59
N LYS A 123 -6.34 -8.96 0.35
CA LYS A 123 -6.09 -9.17 1.78
C LYS A 123 -6.27 -10.62 2.23
N THR A 124 -7.27 -11.33 1.72
CA THR A 124 -7.45 -12.75 2.06
C THR A 124 -6.32 -13.62 1.48
N LEU A 125 -5.85 -13.32 0.27
CA LEU A 125 -4.69 -13.98 -0.33
C LEU A 125 -3.42 -13.73 0.48
N ALA A 126 -3.15 -12.48 0.88
CA ALA A 126 -1.99 -12.15 1.72
C ALA A 126 -2.02 -12.88 3.07
N ALA A 127 -3.20 -13.01 3.69
CA ALA A 127 -3.37 -13.75 4.94
C ALA A 127 -3.29 -15.28 4.75
N GLY A 128 -3.81 -15.80 3.63
CA GLY A 128 -3.84 -17.23 3.33
C GLY A 128 -2.49 -17.80 2.89
N GLN A 129 -1.67 -17.02 2.18
CA GLN A 129 -0.31 -17.42 1.78
C GLN A 129 0.60 -17.67 2.99
N THR A 130 0.29 -17.08 4.16
CA THR A 130 1.02 -17.35 5.40
C THR A 130 0.75 -18.76 5.95
N CYS A 131 -0.35 -19.43 5.59
CA CYS A 131 -0.65 -20.79 6.06
C CYS A 131 0.18 -21.87 5.36
N HIS A 132 0.60 -21.68 4.10
CA HIS A 132 1.46 -22.67 3.41
C HIS A 132 2.91 -22.64 3.91
N ALA A 133 3.41 -21.49 4.38
CA ALA A 133 4.74 -21.38 4.98
C ALA A 133 4.85 -22.07 6.35
N PHE A 134 3.73 -22.35 7.02
CA PHE A 134 3.72 -22.99 8.35
C PHE A 134 3.87 -24.52 8.30
N VAL A 135 3.66 -25.14 7.13
CA VAL A 135 3.72 -26.60 6.97
C VAL A 135 5.09 -27.08 6.50
N ALA A 136 5.92 -26.20 5.91
CA ALA A 136 7.12 -26.65 5.21
C ALA A 136 8.39 -26.70 6.07
N HIS A 137 8.64 -25.79 7.03
CA HIS A 137 9.88 -25.84 7.81
C HIS A 137 9.68 -25.39 9.26
N GLY A 138 9.89 -26.34 10.17
CA GLY A 138 10.11 -26.05 11.58
C GLY A 138 11.26 -25.06 11.75
N MET A 139 11.08 -24.13 12.67
CA MET A 139 11.91 -22.95 12.97
C MET A 139 11.62 -21.72 12.10
N CYS A 140 10.73 -20.85 12.59
CA CYS A 140 10.92 -19.43 12.38
C CYS A 140 10.47 -18.58 13.56
N ARG A 141 11.25 -17.53 13.78
CA ARG A 141 11.23 -16.64 14.95
C ARG A 141 9.96 -15.80 14.98
N ARG A 142 9.38 -15.72 16.17
CA ARG A 142 8.37 -14.75 16.66
C ARG A 142 8.19 -13.51 15.78
N PHE A 143 7.08 -13.45 15.06
CA PHE A 143 6.35 -12.19 14.91
C PHE A 143 5.56 -11.97 16.22
N LYS A 144 5.98 -11.00 17.03
CA LYS A 144 5.19 -10.54 18.18
C LYS A 144 3.98 -9.78 17.64
N ILE A 145 2.87 -10.49 17.41
CA ILE A 145 1.55 -9.89 17.51
C ILE A 145 1.25 -9.86 19.00
N THR A 146 1.35 -8.68 19.62
CA THR A 146 0.82 -8.43 20.96
C THR A 146 -0.70 -8.61 20.92
N ARG A 147 -1.15 -9.85 21.17
CA ARG A 147 -2.56 -10.19 21.43
C ARG A 147 -2.93 -9.56 22.78
N PHE A 148 -3.86 -8.62 22.75
CA PHE A 148 -4.63 -8.22 23.92
C PHE A 148 -6.11 -8.54 23.63
N TRP A 149 -6.50 -9.79 23.87
CA TRP A 149 -7.90 -10.20 23.96
C TRP A 149 -8.02 -11.17 25.14
N PRO A 150 -8.84 -10.88 26.16
CA PRO A 150 -8.98 -11.73 27.32
C PRO A 150 -9.80 -12.97 26.95
N THR A 151 -9.24 -14.13 27.30
CA THR A 151 -9.89 -15.43 27.26
C THR A 151 -11.17 -15.42 28.09
N ARG A 152 -12.33 -15.72 27.48
CA ARG A 152 -13.45 -16.31 28.22
C ARG A 152 -13.46 -17.81 27.98
N THR A 153 -13.30 -18.52 29.08
CA THR A 153 -13.47 -19.96 29.28
C THR A 153 -14.89 -20.43 28.97
N CYS A 154 -15.01 -21.55 28.26
CA CYS A 154 -15.79 -22.71 28.68
C CYS A 154 -14.94 -23.95 28.41
#